data_AF-A0A1Q4W853-F1
#
_entry.id   AF-A0A1Q4W853-F1
#
_cell.length_a   1.000
_cell.length_b   1.000
_cell.length_c   1.000
_cell.angle_alpha   90.00
_cell.angle_beta   90.00
_cell.angle_gamma   90.00
#
_symmetry.space_group_name_H-M   'P 1'
#
loop_
_entity.id
_entity.type
_entity.pdbx_description
1 polymer ?
#
loop_
_entity_poly.entity_id
_entity_poly.type
_entity_poly.pdbx_seq_one_letter_code
_entity_poly.pdbx_strand_id
1 'polypeptide(L)'
;MAQTIGSVLRDRFNVLVDQSLQPVKVMTGCQFAAKDAALEIAPLRAHGGNMALDEGEGLGVEDSLRLFAEEIGLSFHTVRTYRRVAAR
;
A
#
# COMPACT_ATOMS: atom_id res chain seq x y z
N MET A 1 24.63 7.40 34.34
CA MET A 1 23.54 6.41 34.32
C MET A 1 23.28 6.02 32.89
N ALA A 2 23.27 4.72 32.56
CA ALA A 2 23.02 4.26 31.20
C ALA A 2 21.54 4.47 30.85
N GLN A 3 21.26 5.20 29.77
CA GLN A 3 19.90 5.52 29.37
C GLN A 3 19.31 4.38 28.53
N THR A 4 18.20 3.83 28.98
CA THR A 4 17.45 2.78 28.27
C THR A 4 16.33 3.39 27.42
N ILE A 5 15.99 2.73 26.31
CA ILE A 5 14.81 2.99 25.49
C ILE A 5 14.05 1.67 25.38
N GLY A 6 12.87 1.60 26.01
CA GLY A 6 12.17 0.33 26.18
C GLY A 6 13.03 -0.68 26.94
N SER A 7 13.22 -1.87 26.35
CA SER A 7 14.02 -2.97 26.93
C SER A 7 15.50 -2.97 26.55
N VAL A 8 15.99 -1.98 25.79
CA VAL A 8 17.38 -1.94 25.31
C VAL A 8 18.12 -0.67 25.74
N LEU A 9 19.45 -0.73 25.75
CA LEU A 9 20.30 0.45 25.91
C LEU A 9 20.21 1.36 24.68
N ARG A 10 20.42 2.67 24.87
CA ARG A 10 20.38 3.67 23.79
C ARG A 10 21.30 3.32 22.61
N ASP A 11 22.52 2.86 22.86
CA ASP A 11 23.45 2.50 21.77
C ASP A 11 22.92 1.32 20.94
N ARG A 12 22.30 0.34 21.59
CA ARG A 12 21.67 -0.80 20.89
C ARG A 12 20.44 -0.35 20.10
N PHE A 13 19.63 0.56 20.65
CA PHE A 13 18.49 1.14 19.94
C PHE A 13 18.94 1.82 18.65
N ASN A 14 20.00 2.62 18.68
CA ASN A 14 20.52 3.31 17.49
C ASN A 14 20.95 2.32 16.40
N VAL A 15 21.64 1.24 16.76
CA VAL A 15 22.00 0.17 15.81
C VAL A 15 20.76 -0.47 15.19
N LEU A 16 19.71 -0.71 15.98
CA LEU A 16 18.44 -1.26 15.46
C LEU A 16 17.75 -0.29 14.49
N VAL A 17 17.79 1.01 14.79
CA VAL A 17 17.29 2.05 13.88
C VAL A 17 18.04 1.97 12.55
N ASP A 18 19.37 2.01 12.58
CA ASP A 18 20.20 1.98 11.36
C ASP A 18 19.95 0.71 10.53
N GLN A 19 19.82 -0.45 11.19
CA GLN A 19 19.49 -1.72 10.55
C GLN A 19 18.08 -1.72 9.91
N SER A 20 17.14 -0.97 10.48
CA SER A 20 15.75 -0.91 10.03
C SER A 20 15.52 0.09 8.89
N LEU A 21 16.40 1.10 8.73
CA LEU A 21 16.22 2.15 7.73
C LEU A 21 16.16 1.60 6.29
N GLN A 22 17.04 0.66 5.94
CA GLN A 22 17.08 0.12 4.58
C GLN A 22 15.83 -0.72 4.23
N PRO A 23 15.39 -1.68 5.08
CA PRO A 23 14.10 -2.36 4.89
C PRO A 23 12.90 -1.41 4.77
N VAL A 24 12.84 -0.36 5.60
CA VAL A 24 11.75 0.63 5.54
C VAL A 24 11.73 1.37 4.20
N LYS A 25 12.89 1.74 3.66
CA LYS A 25 12.99 2.37 2.33
C LYS A 25 12.48 1.44 1.22
N VAL A 26 12.88 0.17 1.25
CA VAL A 26 12.41 -0.83 0.28
C VAL A 26 10.89 -1.01 0.37
N MET A 27 10.38 -1.20 1.58
CA MET A 27 8.94 -1.33 1.81
C MET A 27 8.17 -0.11 1.30
N THR A 28 8.67 1.10 1.56
CA THR A 28 8.08 2.35 1.06
C THR A 28 8.03 2.37 -0.47
N GLY A 29 9.13 1.98 -1.13
CA GLY A 29 9.17 1.88 -2.59
C GLY A 29 8.16 0.85 -3.15
N CYS A 30 8.06 -0.33 -2.54
CA CYS A 30 7.08 -1.35 -2.93
C CYS A 30 5.64 -0.84 -2.79
N GLN A 31 5.35 -0.07 -1.72
CA GLN A 31 4.04 0.53 -1.51
C GLN A 31 3.68 1.54 -2.60
N PHE A 32 4.63 2.37 -3.02
CA PHE A 32 4.41 3.30 -4.15
C PHE A 32 4.19 2.57 -5.48
N ALA A 33 4.98 1.53 -5.77
CA ALA A 33 4.78 0.74 -6.99
C ALA A 33 3.40 0.06 -7.02
N ALA A 34 3.00 -0.57 -5.90
CA ALA A 34 1.68 -1.21 -5.78
C ALA A 34 0.53 -0.19 -5.85
N LYS A 35 0.74 1.02 -5.30
CA LYS A 35 -0.19 2.15 -5.40
C LYS A 35 -0.41 2.55 -6.85
N ASP A 36 0.66 2.77 -7.61
CA ASP A 36 0.60 3.25 -9.00
C ASP A 36 -0.08 2.20 -9.89
N ALA A 37 0.29 0.93 -9.74
CA ALA A 37 -0.37 -0.18 -10.44
C ALA A 37 -1.88 -0.26 -10.09
N ALA A 38 -2.26 -0.10 -8.82
CA ALA A 38 -3.66 -0.13 -8.42
C ALA A 38 -4.48 1.05 -8.97
N LEU A 39 -3.85 2.22 -9.19
CA LEU A 39 -4.48 3.36 -9.86
C LEU A 39 -4.63 3.15 -11.37
N GLU A 40 -3.65 2.52 -12.00
CA GLU A 40 -3.71 2.16 -13.42
C GLU A 40 -4.83 1.16 -13.69
N ILE A 41 -4.96 0.13 -12.84
CA ILE A 41 -6.02 -0.88 -12.93
C ILE A 41 -7.41 -0.27 -12.70
N ALA A 42 -7.56 0.58 -11.68
CA ALA A 42 -8.85 1.11 -11.29
C ALA A 42 -8.75 2.57 -10.85
N PRO A 43 -8.79 3.52 -11.80
CA PRO A 43 -8.66 4.95 -11.52
C PRO A 43 -9.73 5.45 -10.55
N LEU A 44 -9.34 6.33 -9.62
CA LEU A 44 -10.28 7.02 -8.74
C LEU A 44 -10.94 8.17 -9.51
N ARG A 45 -12.26 8.08 -9.72
CA ARG A 45 -13.03 9.12 -10.39
C ARG A 45 -13.28 10.29 -9.45
N ALA A 46 -13.18 11.52 -9.97
CA ALA A 46 -13.11 12.74 -9.17
C ALA A 46 -14.38 12.99 -8.34
N HIS A 47 -15.61 12.94 -8.87
CA HIS A 47 -16.86 13.14 -8.12
C HIS A 47 -18.06 12.47 -8.83
N GLY A 48 -19.14 12.25 -8.08
CA GLY A 48 -20.15 11.23 -8.31
C GLY A 48 -21.11 11.39 -9.50
N GLY A 49 -21.57 10.23 -9.96
CA GLY A 49 -22.69 10.04 -10.86
C GLY A 49 -22.93 8.54 -10.96
N ASN A 50 -24.16 8.10 -10.71
CA ASN A 50 -24.62 6.72 -10.91
C ASN A 50 -24.62 6.40 -12.41
N MET A 51 -23.44 6.30 -13.02
CA MET A 51 -23.32 5.54 -14.25
C MET A 51 -23.16 4.09 -13.83
N ALA A 52 -24.22 3.30 -14.03
CA ALA A 52 -24.07 1.88 -14.21
C ALA A 52 -22.93 1.70 -15.21
N LEU A 53 -21.85 1.04 -14.78
CA LEU A 53 -20.89 0.49 -15.70
C LEU A 53 -21.72 -0.36 -16.65
N ASP A 54 -21.73 0.02 -17.91
CA ASP A 54 -22.30 -0.73 -19.02
C ASP A 54 -22.05 -2.22 -18.77
N GLU A 55 -23.10 -3.03 -18.85
CA GLU A 55 -23.09 -4.48 -18.59
C GLU A 55 -22.25 -5.27 -19.63
N GLY A 56 -21.29 -4.60 -20.28
CA GLY A 56 -20.35 -5.12 -21.26
C GLY A 56 -18.97 -5.42 -20.68
N GLU A 57 -18.73 -6.71 -20.44
CA GLU A 57 -17.44 -7.43 -20.56
C GLU A 57 -16.19 -6.98 -19.76
N GLY A 58 -16.31 -6.10 -18.76
CA GLY A 58 -15.21 -5.75 -17.85
C GLY A 58 -15.38 -6.30 -16.44
N LEU A 59 -14.31 -6.78 -15.80
CA LEU A 59 -14.32 -7.04 -14.35
C LEU A 59 -14.61 -5.74 -13.59
N GLY A 60 -15.44 -5.82 -12.55
CA GLY A 60 -15.69 -4.69 -11.67
C GLY A 60 -14.40 -4.17 -11.01
N VAL A 61 -14.45 -2.94 -10.51
CA VAL A 61 -13.31 -2.33 -9.79
C VAL A 61 -12.85 -3.21 -8.61
N GLU A 62 -13.78 -3.81 -7.89
CA GLU A 62 -13.48 -4.70 -6.77
C GLU A 62 -12.80 -5.99 -7.24
N ASP A 63 -13.36 -6.66 -8.24
CA ASP A 63 -12.85 -7.93 -8.75
C ASP A 63 -11.46 -7.76 -9.37
N SER A 64 -11.25 -6.69 -10.14
CA SER A 64 -9.95 -6.38 -10.75
C SER A 64 -8.87 -6.16 -9.69
N LEU A 65 -9.20 -5.45 -8.61
CA LEU A 65 -8.26 -5.25 -7.51
C LEU A 65 -8.05 -6.50 -6.64
N ARG A 66 -9.07 -7.36 -6.51
CA ARG A 66 -8.95 -8.62 -5.79
C ARG A 66 -8.00 -9.58 -6.51
N LEU A 67 -8.16 -9.74 -7.82
CA LEU A 67 -7.23 -10.52 -8.65
C LEU A 67 -5.81 -9.98 -8.56
N PHE A 68 -5.64 -8.66 -8.72
CA PHE A 68 -4.31 -8.05 -8.60
C PHE A 68 -3.68 -8.31 -7.23
N ALA A 69 -4.46 -8.18 -6.15
CA ALA A 69 -3.98 -8.43 -4.80
C ALA A 69 -3.54 -9.89 -4.60
N GLU A 70 -4.31 -10.85 -5.11
CA GLU A 70 -3.99 -12.28 -5.08
C GLU A 70 -2.66 -12.57 -5.80
N GLU A 71 -2.45 -12.02 -6.98
CA GLU A 71 -1.24 -12.24 -7.79
C GLU A 71 0.04 -11.67 -7.13
N ILE A 72 -0.07 -10.56 -6.39
CA ILE A 72 1.08 -9.96 -5.69
C ILE A 72 1.20 -10.37 -4.22
N GLY A 73 0.35 -11.30 -3.76
CA GLY A 73 0.37 -11.81 -2.38
C GLY A 73 -0.02 -10.78 -1.32
N LEU A 74 -0.84 -9.78 -1.67
CA LEU A 74 -1.38 -8.80 -0.73
C LEU A 74 -2.88 -9.02 -0.48
N SER A 75 -3.39 -8.43 0.59
CA SER A 75 -4.84 -8.40 0.80
C SER A 75 -5.49 -7.36 -0.12
N PHE A 76 -6.71 -7.64 -0.58
CA PHE A 76 -7.54 -6.65 -1.28
C PHE A 76 -7.67 -5.33 -0.51
N HIS A 77 -7.80 -5.40 0.83
CA HIS A 77 -7.88 -4.21 1.68
C HIS A 77 -6.60 -3.37 1.65
N THR A 78 -5.44 -4.01 1.60
CA THR A 78 -4.13 -3.34 1.48
C THR A 78 -4.04 -2.60 0.14
N VAL A 79 -4.32 -3.28 -0.97
CA VAL A 79 -4.29 -2.69 -2.32
C VAL A 79 -5.30 -1.54 -2.44
N ARG A 80 -6.53 -1.73 -1.96
CA ARG A 80 -7.56 -0.69 -1.93
C ARG A 80 -7.12 0.52 -1.11
N THR A 81 -6.40 0.31 -0.01
CA THR A 81 -5.87 1.39 0.84
C THR A 81 -4.76 2.16 0.12
N TYR A 82 -3.79 1.46 -0.47
CA TYR A 82 -2.71 2.09 -1.24
C TYR A 82 -3.29 2.95 -2.36
N ARG A 83 -4.21 2.40 -3.15
CA ARG A 83 -4.91 3.14 -4.21
C ARG A 83 -5.59 4.42 -3.72
N ARG A 84 -6.13 4.45 -2.49
CA ARG A 84 -6.86 5.62 -1.96
C ARG A 84 -5.93 6.69 -1.39
N VAL A 85 -4.85 6.29 -0.71
CA VAL A 85 -3.81 7.24 -0.25
C VAL A 85 -3.12 7.88 -1.45
N ALA A 86 -3.06 7.19 -2.58
CA ALA A 86 -2.50 7.67 -3.84
C ALA A 86 -3.06 8.98 -4.37
N ALA A 87 -4.37 9.14 -4.25
CA ALA A 87 -5.14 10.22 -4.86
C ALA A 87 -5.45 11.36 -3.87
N ARG A 88 -4.77 11.38 -2.72
CA ARG A 88 -4.72 12.51 -1.79
C ARG A 88 -3.41 13.25 -1.98
#